data_AF-A0A1J3J7M7-F1
#
_entry.id   AF-A0A1J3J7M7-F1
#
_cell.length_a   1.000
_cell.length_b   1.000
_cell.length_c   1.000
_cell.angle_alpha   90.00
_cell.angle_beta   90.00
_cell.angle_gamma   90.00
#
_symmetry.space_group_name_H-M   'P 1'
#
loop_
_entity.id
_entity.type
_entity.pdbx_description
1 polymer ?
#
loop_
_entity_poly.entity_id
_entity_poly.type
_entity_poly.pdbx_seq_one_letter_code
_entity_poly.pdbx_strand_id
1 'polypeptide(L)'
;NLTLRVLSRPEVSRLPIIFQTLGLEYDEKVLPSIGNEVLKAVVAQFNADQLLTERPQVSALVRDSLIKRAKDFNIELDDVAITHLSYGMEFSRAVEAKQVAQQEAERSKFVVMKADQE
;
A
#
# COMPACT_ATOMS: atom_id res chain seq x y z
N ASN A 1 6.09 -2.74 6.88
CA ASN A 1 5.78 -1.36 7.31
C ASN A 1 5.65 -0.47 6.10
N LEU A 2 4.43 0.01 5.85
CA LEU A 2 4.13 0.97 4.80
C LEU A 2 3.76 2.31 5.45
N THR A 3 4.38 3.39 5.00
CA THR A 3 4.08 4.76 5.44
C THR A 3 3.43 5.54 4.32
N LEU A 4 2.37 6.27 4.67
CA LEU A 4 1.66 7.16 3.78
C LEU A 4 1.92 8.60 4.21
N ARG A 5 2.10 9.47 3.22
CA ARG A 5 1.97 10.91 3.39
C ARG A 5 0.62 11.31 2.83
N VAL A 6 -0.15 12.03 3.65
CA VAL A 6 -1.47 12.52 3.29
C VAL A 6 -1.50 14.01 3.53
N LEU A 7 -1.98 14.77 2.55
CA LEU A 7 -2.31 16.18 2.68
C LEU A 7 -3.82 16.31 2.61
N SER A 8 -4.42 16.86 3.66
CA SER A 8 -5.86 16.93 3.83
C SER A 8 -6.29 18.27 4.35
N ARG A 9 -7.53 18.64 4.05
CA ARG A 9 -8.20 19.81 4.57
C ARG A 9 -9.65 19.46 4.93
N PRO A 10 -10.26 20.15 5.90
CA PRO A 10 -11.65 19.92 6.23
C PRO A 10 -12.57 20.64 5.22
N GLU A 11 -13.75 20.08 4.95
CA GLU A 11 -14.73 20.75 4.10
C GLU A 11 -15.28 22.01 4.80
N VAL A 12 -15.06 23.18 4.19
CA VAL A 12 -15.39 24.49 4.77
C VAL A 12 -16.87 24.59 5.18
N SER A 13 -17.76 24.04 4.35
CA SER A 13 -19.20 24.04 4.58
C SER A 13 -19.64 23.22 5.80
N ARG A 14 -18.82 22.26 6.24
CA ARG A 14 -19.14 21.32 7.32
C ARG A 14 -18.22 21.44 8.53
N LEU A 15 -17.41 22.50 8.59
CA LEU A 15 -16.55 22.83 9.74
C LEU A 15 -17.26 22.72 11.11
N PRO A 16 -18.49 23.21 11.31
CA PRO A 16 -19.16 23.10 12.60
C PRO A 16 -19.42 21.64 13.01
N ILE A 17 -19.78 20.79 12.05
CA ILE A 17 -20.08 19.37 12.27
C ILE A 17 -18.79 18.62 12.57
N ILE A 18 -17.73 18.84 11.79
CA ILE A 18 -16.41 18.24 11.98
C ILE A 18 -15.89 18.60 13.38
N PHE A 19 -15.96 19.88 13.76
CA PHE A 19 -15.51 20.33 15.07
C PHE A 19 -16.32 19.70 16.23
N GLN A 20 -17.63 19.56 16.10
CA GLN A 20 -18.46 18.94 17.14
C GLN A 20 -18.26 17.42 17.27
N THR A 21 -18.03 16.73 16.15
CA THR A 21 -17.97 15.26 16.11
C THR A 21 -16.56 14.70 16.31
N LEU A 22 -15.56 15.34 15.69
CA LEU A 22 -14.17 14.85 15.64
C LEU A 22 -13.22 15.74 16.47
N GLY A 23 -13.59 17.00 16.69
CA GLY A 23 -12.77 17.98 17.41
C GLY A 23 -11.71 18.63 16.54
N LEU A 24 -10.76 19.33 17.18
CA LEU A 24 -9.65 20.00 16.52
C LEU A 24 -8.64 19.02 15.90
N GLU A 25 -8.45 17.85 16.53
CA GLU A 25 -7.52 16.79 16.12
C GLU A 25 -8.17 15.78 15.16
N TYR A 26 -9.06 16.25 14.29
CA TYR A 26 -9.83 15.36 13.40
C TYR A 26 -8.92 14.60 12.43
N ASP A 27 -7.85 15.24 11.98
CA ASP A 27 -6.85 14.68 11.09
C ASP A 27 -6.03 13.58 11.78
N GLU A 28 -5.53 13.84 12.98
CA GLU A 28 -4.72 12.87 13.74
C GLU A 28 -5.53 11.64 14.19
N LYS A 29 -6.86 11.78 14.36
CA LYS A 29 -7.71 10.65 14.74
C LYS A 29 -8.21 9.85 13.54
N VAL A 30 -8.67 10.53 12.49
CA VAL A 30 -9.34 9.87 11.35
C VAL A 30 -8.34 9.33 10.35
N LEU A 31 -7.33 10.11 9.96
CA LEU A 31 -6.38 9.74 8.90
C LEU A 31 -5.61 8.42 9.18
N PRO A 32 -5.06 8.16 10.38
CA PRO A 32 -4.37 6.89 10.62
C PRO A 32 -5.34 5.70 10.68
N SER A 33 -6.60 5.92 11.09
CA SER A 33 -7.62 4.87 11.13
C SER A 33 -8.03 4.45 9.71
N ILE A 34 -8.45 5.42 8.89
CA ILE A 34 -8.84 5.15 7.49
C ILE A 34 -7.64 4.71 6.64
N GLY A 35 -6.44 5.26 6.91
CA GLY A 35 -5.23 4.90 6.20
C GLY A 35 -4.86 3.44 6.41
N ASN A 36 -4.88 2.97 7.67
CA ASN A 36 -4.63 1.57 7.99
C ASN A 36 -5.68 0.62 7.41
N GLU A 37 -6.96 1.00 7.45
CA GLU A 37 -8.04 0.21 6.86
C GLU A 37 -7.84 0.04 5.34
N VAL A 38 -7.69 1.15 4.62
CA VAL A 38 -7.52 1.16 3.16
C VAL A 38 -6.26 0.40 2.78
N LEU A 39 -5.14 0.62 3.48
CA LEU A 39 -3.90 -0.11 3.23
C LEU A 39 -4.08 -1.62 3.34
N LYS A 40 -4.71 -2.10 4.41
CA LYS A 40 -4.97 -3.54 4.58
C LYS A 40 -5.86 -4.08 3.47
N ALA A 41 -6.90 -3.35 3.08
CA ALA A 41 -7.81 -3.74 2.02
C ALA A 41 -7.12 -3.81 0.64
N VAL A 42 -6.19 -2.89 0.34
CA VAL A 42 -5.42 -2.92 -0.90
C VAL A 42 -4.36 -4.00 -0.86
N VAL A 43 -3.58 -4.12 0.21
CA VAL A 43 -2.54 -5.16 0.35
C VAL A 43 -3.15 -6.56 0.27
N ALA A 44 -4.40 -6.77 0.70
CA ALA A 44 -5.08 -8.06 0.56
C ALA A 44 -5.43 -8.43 -0.90
N GLN A 45 -5.51 -7.45 -1.81
CA GLN A 45 -5.83 -7.67 -3.22
C GLN A 45 -4.60 -7.88 -4.10
N PHE A 46 -3.43 -7.44 -3.64
CA PHE A 46 -2.18 -7.51 -4.42
C PHE A 46 -1.19 -8.46 -3.77
N ASN A 47 -0.53 -9.27 -4.58
CA ASN A 47 0.66 -9.97 -4.14
C ASN A 47 1.80 -8.97 -3.91
N ALA A 48 2.77 -9.32 -3.08
CA ALA A 48 3.88 -8.42 -2.83
C ALA A 48 4.70 -8.07 -4.06
N ASP A 49 4.95 -9.02 -4.95
CA ASP A 49 5.65 -8.72 -6.21
C ASP A 49 4.94 -7.62 -7.02
N GLN A 50 3.61 -7.57 -6.95
CA GLN A 50 2.80 -6.55 -7.58
C GLN A 50 2.81 -5.22 -6.82
N LEU A 51 2.94 -5.24 -5.49
CA LEU A 51 3.07 -4.00 -4.69
C LEU A 51 4.29 -3.17 -5.09
N LEU A 52 5.38 -3.83 -5.54
CA LEU A 52 6.57 -3.14 -6.05
C LEU A 52 6.47 -2.83 -7.54
N THR A 53 6.06 -3.80 -8.35
CA THR A 53 6.05 -3.69 -9.81
C THR A 53 4.94 -2.76 -10.31
N GLU A 54 3.77 -2.82 -9.68
CA GLU A 54 2.57 -2.05 -10.03
C GLU A 54 2.31 -0.91 -9.04
N ARG A 55 3.38 -0.38 -8.42
CA ARG A 55 3.30 0.72 -7.44
C ARG A 55 2.45 1.91 -7.90
N PRO A 56 2.48 2.37 -9.18
CA PRO A 56 1.61 3.45 -9.63
C PRO A 56 0.12 3.10 -9.53
N GLN A 57 -0.25 1.88 -9.90
CA GLN A 57 -1.63 1.39 -9.85
C GLN A 57 -2.09 1.21 -8.41
N VAL A 58 -1.25 0.62 -7.56
CA VAL A 58 -1.52 0.49 -6.12
C VAL A 58 -1.70 1.87 -5.49
N SER A 59 -0.84 2.83 -5.81
CA SER A 59 -0.95 4.21 -5.31
C SER A 59 -2.24 4.89 -5.74
N ALA A 60 -2.66 4.72 -7.01
CA ALA A 60 -3.92 5.26 -7.49
C ALA A 60 -5.13 4.65 -6.75
N LEU A 61 -5.12 3.32 -6.56
CA LEU A 61 -6.21 2.60 -5.91
C LEU A 61 -6.32 2.94 -4.42
N VAL A 62 -5.18 3.08 -3.73
CA VAL A 62 -5.10 3.57 -2.35
C VAL A 62 -5.68 4.99 -2.28
N ARG A 63 -5.26 5.90 -3.17
CA ARG A 63 -5.74 7.29 -3.20
C ARG A 63 -7.26 7.35 -3.38
N ASP A 64 -7.81 6.69 -4.38
CA ASP A 64 -9.25 6.70 -4.67
C ASP A 64 -10.07 6.13 -3.51
N SER A 65 -9.60 5.05 -2.89
CA SER A 65 -10.24 4.45 -1.72
C SER A 65 -10.19 5.36 -0.49
N LEU A 66 -9.05 6.02 -0.25
CA LEU A 66 -8.87 6.99 0.84
C LEU A 66 -9.75 8.23 0.63
N ILE A 67 -9.81 8.78 -0.58
CA ILE A 67 -10.67 9.93 -0.90
C ILE A 67 -12.13 9.59 -0.61
N LYS A 68 -12.58 8.40 -1.07
CA LYS A 68 -13.96 7.96 -0.83
C LYS A 68 -14.27 7.86 0.66
N ARG A 69 -13.36 7.29 1.45
CA ARG A 69 -13.53 7.19 2.90
C ARG A 69 -13.44 8.53 3.63
N ALA A 70 -12.53 9.41 3.23
CA ALA A 70 -12.39 10.72 3.85
C ALA A 70 -13.65 11.58 3.69
N LYS A 71 -14.36 11.43 2.56
CA LYS A 71 -15.66 12.10 2.34
C LYS A 71 -16.73 11.73 3.35
N ASP A 72 -16.75 10.50 3.86
CA ASP A 72 -17.69 10.09 4.92
C ASP A 72 -17.51 10.92 6.21
N PHE A 73 -16.29 11.42 6.43
CA PHE A 73 -15.91 12.27 7.56
C PHE A 73 -15.90 13.77 7.21
N ASN A 74 -16.32 14.14 5.99
CA ASN A 74 -16.29 15.52 5.48
C ASN A 74 -14.85 16.09 5.41
N ILE A 75 -13.87 15.22 5.15
CA ILE A 75 -12.46 15.59 4.96
C ILE A 75 -12.14 15.45 3.47
N GLU A 76 -11.53 16.49 2.90
CA GLU A 76 -11.01 16.47 1.54
C GLU A 76 -9.52 16.09 1.59
N LEU A 77 -9.10 15.17 0.71
CA LEU A 77 -7.69 14.83 0.52
C LEU A 77 -7.18 15.52 -0.75
N ASP A 78 -6.19 16.40 -0.59
CA ASP A 78 -5.55 17.10 -1.70
C ASP A 78 -4.45 16.23 -2.34
N ASP A 79 -3.69 15.49 -1.52
CA ASP A 79 -2.63 14.61 -2.01
C ASP A 79 -2.43 13.38 -1.11
N VAL A 80 -2.14 12.24 -1.73
CA VAL A 80 -1.84 10.97 -1.04
C VAL A 80 -0.69 10.28 -1.75
N ALA A 81 0.39 10.04 -1.03
CA ALA A 81 1.59 9.38 -1.55
C ALA A 81 2.09 8.27 -0.63
N ILE A 82 2.43 7.12 -1.20
CA ILE A 82 3.14 6.04 -0.50
C ILE A 82 4.62 6.42 -0.42
N THR A 83 5.10 6.82 0.76
CA THR A 83 6.48 7.27 0.96
C THR A 83 7.44 6.09 1.14
N HIS A 84 7.09 5.13 1.99
CA HIS A 84 7.92 3.97 2.26
C HIS A 84 7.09 2.70 2.19
N LEU A 85 7.58 1.70 1.47
CA LEU A 85 6.99 0.37 1.41
C LEU A 85 8.10 -0.63 1.74
N SER A 86 8.06 -1.15 2.96
CA SER A 86 9.00 -2.18 3.42
C SER A 86 8.22 -3.42 3.78
N TYR A 87 8.57 -4.56 3.18
CA TYR A 87 8.05 -5.85 3.58
C TYR A 87 8.46 -6.17 5.03
N GLY A 88 7.65 -6.95 5.74
CA GLY A 88 8.08 -7.52 7.03
C GLY A 88 9.27 -8.46 6.80
N MET A 89 10.14 -8.62 7.81
CA MET A 89 11.39 -9.39 7.67
C MET A 89 11.14 -10.86 7.29
N GLU A 90 10.03 -11.45 7.75
CA GLU A 90 9.61 -12.80 7.36
C GLU A 90 9.09 -12.87 5.93
N PHE A 91 8.39 -11.83 5.49
CA PHE A 91 7.82 -11.75 4.16
C PHE A 91 8.91 -11.52 3.10
N SER A 92 9.87 -10.63 3.36
CA SER A 92 11.06 -10.47 2.50
C SER A 92 11.81 -11.78 2.33
N ARG A 93 12.02 -12.51 3.43
CA ARG A 93 12.70 -13.82 3.40
C ARG A 93 11.95 -14.85 2.56
N ALA A 94 10.63 -14.93 2.69
CA ALA A 94 9.82 -15.86 1.93
C ALA A 94 9.85 -15.58 0.41
N VAL A 95 9.78 -14.30 0.03
CA VAL A 95 9.87 -13.89 -1.39
C VAL A 95 11.28 -14.13 -1.94
N GLU A 96 12.32 -13.73 -1.21
CA GLU A 96 13.71 -13.93 -1.62
C GLU A 96 14.05 -15.42 -1.78
N ALA A 97 13.62 -16.27 -0.84
CA ALA A 97 13.80 -17.71 -0.92
C ALA A 97 13.09 -18.31 -2.15
N LYS A 98 11.89 -17.84 -2.48
CA LYS A 98 11.15 -18.29 -3.68
C LYS A 98 11.86 -17.86 -4.97
N GLN A 99 12.45 -16.66 -4.97
CA GLN A 99 13.21 -16.12 -6.09
C GLN A 99 14.51 -16.91 -6.34
N VAL A 100 15.24 -17.23 -5.27
CA VAL A 100 16.43 -18.10 -5.31
C VAL A 100 16.07 -19.49 -5.84
N ALA A 101 15.00 -20.09 -5.32
CA ALA A 101 14.55 -21.41 -5.77
C ALA A 101 14.17 -21.43 -7.27
N GLN A 102 13.54 -20.36 -7.78
CA GLN A 102 13.27 -20.23 -9.22
C GLN A 102 14.57 -20.13 -10.04
N GLN A 103 15.53 -19.30 -9.62
CA GLN A 103 16.81 -19.18 -10.31
C GLN A 103 17.62 -20.49 -10.30
N GLU A 104 17.61 -21.23 -9.18
CA GLU A 104 18.27 -22.53 -9.09
C GLU A 104 17.60 -23.57 -10.00
N ALA A 105 16.27 -23.56 -10.11
CA ALA A 105 15.55 -24.43 -11.02
C ALA A 105 15.86 -24.11 -12.50
N GLU A 106 15.93 -22.82 -12.86
CA GLU A 106 16.32 -22.38 -14.20
C GLU A 106 17.76 -22.77 -14.53
N ARG A 107 18.70 -22.55 -13.60
CA ARG A 107 20.10 -22.97 -13.76
C ARG A 107 20.22 -24.49 -13.90
N SER A 108 19.49 -25.25 -13.09
CA SER A 108 19.52 -26.72 -13.14
C SER A 108 19.02 -27.24 -14.49
N LYS A 109 17.96 -26.65 -15.05
CA LYS A 109 17.50 -26.97 -16.41
C LYS A 109 18.57 -26.68 -17.47
N PHE A 110 19.29 -25.57 -17.33
CA PHE A 110 20.35 -25.18 -18.25
C PHE A 110 21.56 -26.13 -18.19
N VAL A 111 21.93 -26.60 -16.99
CA VAL A 111 23.02 -27.57 -16.80
C VAL A 111 22.64 -28.93 -17.39
N VAL A 112 21.41 -29.40 -17.17
CA VAL A 112 20.93 -30.68 -17.74
C VAL A 112 20.88 -30.63 -19.26
N MET A 113 20.36 -29.54 -19.87
CA MET A 113 20.35 -29.40 -21.33
C MET A 113 21.75 -29.35 -21.95
N LYS A 114 22.73 -28.79 -21.23
CA LYS A 114 24.13 -28.74 -21.70
C LYS A 114 24.80 -30.11 -21.64
N ALA A 115 24.46 -30.92 -20.63
CA ALA A 115 24.97 -32.28 -20.46
C ALA A 115 24.37 -33.29 -21.44
N ASP A 116 23.19 -33.00 -22.02
CA ASP A 116 22.53 -33.86 -23.02
C ASP A 116 23.00 -33.58 -24.47
N GLN A 117 23.73 -32.47 -24.69
CA GLN A 117 24.31 -32.09 -25.99
C GLN A 117 25.76 -32.57 -26.20
N GLU A 118 26.37 -33.24 -25.23
CA GLU A 118 27.66 -33.96 -25.35
C GLU A 118 27.43 -35.46 -25.54
#